data_AF-A0A916TWJ8-F1
#
_entry.id   AF-A0A916TWJ8-F1
#
_cell.length_a   1.000
_cell.length_b   1.000
_cell.length_c   1.000
_cell.angle_alpha   90.00
_cell.angle_beta   90.00
_cell.angle_gamma   90.00
#
_symmetry.space_group_name_H-M   'P 1'
#
loop_
_entity.id
_entity.type
_entity.pdbx_description
1 polymer ?
#
loop_
_entity_poly.entity_id
_entity_poly.type
_entity_poly.pdbx_seq_one_letter_code
_entity_poly.pdbx_strand_id
1 'polypeptide(L)'
;MRVRIELEGVFGIGASFGYWPGFSAHVVDSDKPFLSATGYRSFLGIHADPTPQLSPDDFAVKVIAGYVERELRGKLVAVAPQFLHSCA
;
A
#
# COMPACT_ATOMS: atom_id res chain seq x y z
N MET A 1 1.83 -6.88 -11.09
CA MET A 1 2.66 -5.79 -10.54
C MET A 1 3.37 -6.33 -9.32
N ARG A 2 4.71 -6.24 -9.25
CA ARG A 2 5.46 -6.55 -8.02
C ARG A 2 5.56 -5.27 -7.18
N VAL A 3 5.35 -5.40 -5.88
CA VAL A 3 5.35 -4.29 -4.92
C VAL A 3 6.14 -4.71 -3.70
N ARG A 4 6.97 -3.81 -3.16
CA ARG A 4 7.59 -3.99 -1.85
C ARG A 4 6.69 -3.33 -0.82
N ILE A 5 6.22 -4.12 0.14
CA ILE A 5 5.41 -3.63 1.23
C ILE A 5 6.31 -3.40 2.45
N GLU A 6 6.13 -2.25 3.09
CA GLU A 6 6.80 -1.88 4.32
C GLU A 6 5.73 -1.56 5.37
N LEU A 7 5.60 -2.44 6.36
CA LEU A 7 4.74 -2.22 7.52
C LEU A 7 5.59 -1.56 8.60
N GLU A 8 5.29 -0.29 8.90
CA GLU A 8 5.86 0.37 10.06
C GLU A 8 4.86 0.31 11.22
N GLY A 9 5.33 -0.14 12.39
CA GLY A 9 4.49 -0.14 13.59
C GLY A 9 4.05 1.28 13.94
N VAL A 10 2.79 1.43 14.33
CA VAL A 10 2.29 2.71 14.85
C VAL A 10 2.68 2.80 16.32
N PHE A 11 3.63 3.67 16.68
CA PHE A 11 3.94 3.96 18.09
C PHE A 11 3.06 5.10 18.62
N GLY A 12 2.58 4.98 19.86
CA GLY A 12 1.82 6.02 20.55
C GLY A 12 0.31 5.94 20.31
N ILE A 13 -0.37 7.09 20.31
CA ILE A 13 -1.85 7.20 20.32
C ILE A 13 -2.49 6.36 19.21
N GLY A 14 -1.90 6.33 18.01
CA GLY A 14 -2.42 5.56 16.87
C GLY A 14 -2.40 4.03 17.05
N ALA A 15 -1.60 3.49 17.96
CA ALA A 15 -1.58 2.05 18.29
C ALA A 15 -2.91 1.58 18.91
N SER A 16 -3.64 2.51 19.53
CA SER A 16 -4.91 2.25 20.22
C SER A 16 -6.12 2.20 19.29
N PHE A 17 -5.98 2.65 18.04
CA PHE A 17 -7.12 2.87 17.12
C PHE A 17 -7.30 1.79 16.05
N GLY A 18 -6.47 0.75 16.03
CA GLY A 18 -6.59 -0.33 15.05
C GLY A 18 -5.70 -1.51 15.34
N TYR A 19 -6.14 -2.69 14.90
CA TYR A 19 -5.36 -3.92 14.99
C TYR A 19 -4.18 -3.92 13.99
N TRP A 20 -4.38 -3.32 12.81
CA TRP A 20 -3.40 -3.30 11.74
C TRP A 20 -2.63 -1.97 11.70
N PRO A 21 -1.29 -1.98 11.58
CA PRO A 21 -0.52 -0.77 11.36
C PRO A 21 -0.79 -0.18 9.97
N GLY A 22 -0.41 1.09 9.79
CA GLY A 22 -0.23 1.64 8.46
C GLY A 22 0.88 0.90 7.71
N PHE A 23 0.85 0.97 6.39
CA PHE A 23 1.92 0.44 5.56
C PHE A 23 2.15 1.32 4.35
N SER A 24 3.33 1.18 3.76
CA SER A 24 3.67 1.79 2.48
C SER A 24 3.95 0.73 1.43
N ALA A 25 3.60 1.08 0.20
CA ALA A 25 3.82 0.31 -1.00
C ALA A 25 4.81 1.07 -1.88
N HIS A 26 5.91 0.40 -2.22
CA HIS A 26 6.95 0.92 -3.10
C HIS A 26 6.98 0.12 -4.41
N VAL A 27 7.16 0.83 -5.53
CA VAL A 27 7.33 0.21 -6.84
C VAL A 27 8.61 -0.62 -6.87
N VAL A 28 8.55 -1.79 -7.51
CA VAL A 28 9.72 -2.65 -7.78
C VAL A 28 10.06 -2.63 -9.26
N ASP A 29 9.04 -2.76 -10.11
CA ASP A 29 9.17 -2.73 -11.57
C ASP A 29 8.80 -1.33 -12.08
N SER A 30 9.76 -0.42 -12.24
CA SER A 30 9.54 0.99 -12.61
C SER A 30 8.93 1.19 -14.00
N ASP A 31 9.06 0.20 -14.87
CA ASP A 31 8.52 0.16 -16.23
C ASP A 31 7.05 -0.29 -16.28
N LYS A 32 6.48 -0.74 -15.16
CA LYS A 32 5.10 -1.23 -15.08
C LYS A 32 4.17 -0.23 -14.38
N PRO A 33 2.88 -0.20 -14.76
CA PRO A 33 1.88 0.58 -14.03
C PRO A 33 1.83 0.23 -12.53
N PHE A 34 1.68 1.26 -11.71
CA PHE A 34 1.71 1.23 -10.26
C PHE A 34 0.46 1.89 -9.63
N LEU A 35 0.39 1.89 -8.29
CA LEU A 35 -0.69 2.48 -7.50
C LEU A 35 -0.68 4.02 -7.48
N SER A 36 0.43 4.64 -7.89
CA SER A 36 0.65 6.09 -7.89
C SER A 36 1.69 6.46 -8.93
N ALA A 37 1.60 7.67 -9.49
CA ALA A 37 2.61 8.17 -10.43
C ALA A 37 3.98 8.40 -9.76
N THR A 38 4.03 8.44 -8.43
CA THR A 38 5.27 8.66 -7.66
C THR A 38 6.07 7.39 -7.40
N GLY A 39 5.55 6.21 -7.75
CA GLY A 39 6.18 4.94 -7.33
C GLY A 39 6.04 4.62 -5.83
N TYR A 40 5.29 5.45 -5.10
CA TYR A 40 5.05 5.31 -3.66
C TYR A 40 3.58 5.54 -3.31
N ARG A 41 3.04 4.73 -2.40
CA ARG A 41 1.70 4.93 -1.82
C ARG A 41 1.65 4.47 -0.37
N SER A 42 1.16 5.31 0.53
CA SER A 42 0.86 4.92 1.91
C SER A 42 -0.62 4.58 2.10
N PHE A 43 -0.86 3.68 3.04
CA PHE A 43 -2.18 3.23 3.48
C PHE A 43 -2.25 3.32 5.00
N LEU A 44 -3.36 3.83 5.49
CA LEU A 44 -3.67 3.83 6.91
C LEU A 44 -4.37 2.50 7.25
N GLY A 45 -3.84 1.74 8.22
CA GLY A 45 -4.43 0.47 8.68
C GLY A 45 -5.66 0.64 9.57
N ILE A 46 -6.22 1.84 9.61
CA ILE A 46 -7.38 2.19 10.42
C ILE A 46 -8.59 1.62 9.68
N HIS A 47 -9.44 0.83 10.37
CA HIS A 47 -10.71 0.25 9.88
C HIS A 47 -10.71 -1.16 9.26
N ALA A 48 -9.68 -1.99 9.46
CA ALA A 48 -9.80 -3.42 9.15
C ALA A 48 -10.03 -4.24 10.43
N ASP A 49 -11.18 -4.91 10.50
CA ASP A 49 -11.46 -5.86 11.58
C ASP A 49 -10.46 -7.03 11.51
N PRO A 50 -9.87 -7.45 12.65
CA PRO A 50 -9.09 -8.67 12.71
C PRO A 50 -10.02 -9.85 12.42
N THR A 51 -9.86 -10.44 11.23
CA THR A 51 -10.51 -11.70 10.92
C THR A 51 -9.58 -12.84 11.35
N PRO A 52 -10.11 -13.93 11.93
CA PRO A 52 -9.31 -15.11 12.21
C PRO A 52 -8.52 -15.52 10.95
N GLN A 53 -7.24 -15.85 11.14
CA GLN A 53 -6.32 -16.29 10.08
C GLN A 53 -5.93 -15.25 9.02
N LEU A 54 -6.24 -13.96 9.19
CA LEU A 54 -5.75 -12.94 8.25
C LEU A 54 -4.25 -12.68 8.48
N SER A 55 -3.43 -13.02 7.48
CA SER A 55 -2.01 -12.69 7.51
C SER A 55 -1.77 -11.21 7.14
N PRO A 56 -0.63 -10.61 7.52
CA PRO A 56 -0.26 -9.27 7.07
C PRO A 56 -0.26 -9.11 5.54
N ASP A 57 0.16 -10.16 4.82
CA ASP A 57 0.19 -10.18 3.35
C ASP A 57 -1.23 -10.14 2.79
N ASP A 58 -2.14 -10.98 3.32
CA ASP A 58 -3.54 -11.00 2.91
C ASP A 58 -4.24 -9.67 3.21
N PHE A 59 -3.93 -9.07 4.34
CA PHE A 59 -4.40 -7.74 4.72
C PHE A 59 -3.97 -6.69 3.68
N ALA A 60 -2.67 -6.61 3.38
CA ALA A 60 -2.14 -5.66 2.41
C ALA A 60 -2.74 -5.86 1.01
N VAL A 61 -2.87 -7.12 0.57
CA VAL A 61 -3.51 -7.47 -0.71
C VAL A 61 -4.96 -6.98 -0.75
N LYS A 62 -5.75 -7.22 0.29
CA LYS A 62 -7.15 -6.80 0.35
C LYS A 62 -7.30 -5.28 0.33
N VAL A 63 -6.47 -4.56 1.08
CA VAL A 63 -6.48 -3.09 1.11
C VAL A 63 -6.12 -2.51 -0.27
N ILE A 64 -5.04 -3.01 -0.88
CA ILE A 64 -4.60 -2.56 -2.20
C ILE A 64 -5.66 -2.88 -3.26
N ALA A 65 -6.25 -4.08 -3.24
CA ALA A 65 -7.30 -4.46 -4.18
C ALA A 65 -8.52 -3.52 -4.08
N GLY A 66 -8.99 -3.24 -2.86
CA GLY A 66 -10.10 -2.30 -2.63
C GLY A 66 -9.77 -0.88 -3.09
N TYR A 67 -8.54 -0.41 -2.88
CA TYR A 67 -8.07 0.88 -3.38
C TYR A 67 -8.05 0.93 -4.92
N VAL A 68 -7.53 -0.12 -5.57
CA VAL A 68 -7.49 -0.21 -7.03
C VAL A 68 -8.91 -0.18 -7.61
N GLU A 69 -9.84 -0.92 -7.02
CA GLU A 69 -11.23 -0.97 -7.48
C GLU A 69 -11.95 0.38 -7.31
N ARG A 70 -11.88 0.97 -6.11
CA ARG A 70 -12.70 2.14 -5.74
C ARG A 70 -12.09 3.45 -6.20
N GLU A 71 -10.81 3.64 -5.94
CA GLU A 71 -10.14 4.92 -6.17
C GLU A 71 -9.49 5.01 -7.56
N LEU A 72 -8.91 3.89 -8.02
CA LEU A 72 -8.28 3.83 -9.34
C LEU A 72 -9.21 3.29 -10.44
N ARG A 73 -10.45 2.90 -10.09
CA ARG A 73 -11.45 2.35 -11.02
C ARG A 73 -10.91 1.19 -11.86
N GLY A 74 -10.11 0.34 -11.23
CA GLY A 74 -9.46 -0.83 -11.83
C GLY A 74 -8.24 -0.52 -12.71
N LYS A 75 -7.77 0.74 -12.78
CA LYS A 75 -6.67 1.14 -13.70
C LYS A 75 -5.46 1.69 -12.94
N LEU A 76 -4.37 0.95 -13.00
CA LEU A 76 -3.07 1.40 -12.50
C LEU A 76 -2.51 2.54 -13.36
N VAL A 77 -1.60 3.32 -12.79
CA VAL A 77 -1.02 4.52 -13.41
C VAL A 77 0.46 4.31 -13.72
N ALA A 78 0.94 4.89 -14.83
CA ALA A 78 2.37 4.88 -15.12
C ALA A 78 3.15 5.70 -14.07
N VAL A 79 4.30 5.19 -13.65
CA VAL A 79 5.21 5.96 -12.78
C VAL A 79 5.86 7.04 -13.63
N ALA A 80 5.81 8.28 -13.15
CA ALA A 80 6.31 9.41 -13.90
C ALA A 80 7.86 9.42 -13.86
N PRO A 81 8.54 9.70 -14.99
CA PRO A 81 10.00 9.58 -15.09
C PRO A 81 10.78 10.34 -14.01
N GLN A 82 10.27 11.50 -13.56
CA GLN A 82 10.90 12.34 -12.54
C GLN A 82 11.01 11.67 -11.16
N PHE A 83 10.20 10.65 -10.88
CA PHE A 83 10.23 9.92 -9.60
C PHE A 83 11.05 8.64 -9.64
N LEU A 84 11.59 8.26 -10.80
CA LEU A 84 12.39 7.05 -10.94
C LEU A 84 13.78 7.17 -10.31
N HIS A 85 14.30 8.39 -10.17
CA HIS A 85 15.61 8.64 -9.56
C HIS A 85 15.62 8.57 -8.03
N SER A 86 14.45 8.65 -7.37
CA SER A 86 14.33 8.60 -5.90
C SER A 86 14.07 7.21 -5.33
N CYS A 87 13.93 6.19 -6.18
CA CYS A 87 13.56 4.83 -5.79
C CYS A 87 14.75 3.84 -5.70
N ALA A 88 15.99 4.33 -5.77
CA ALA A 88 17.20 3.51 -5.65
C ALA A 88 17.63 3.32 -4.18
#